data_AF-A0A522URS6-F1
#
_entry.id   AF-A0A522URS6-F1
#
_cell.length_a   1.000
_cell.length_b   1.000
_cell.length_c   1.000
_cell.angle_alpha   90.00
_cell.angle_beta   90.00
_cell.angle_gamma   90.00
#
_symmetry.space_group_name_H-M   'P 1'
#
loop_
_entity.id
_entity.type
_entity.pdbx_description
1 polymer ?
#
loop_
_entity_poly.entity_id
_entity_poly.type
_entity_poly.pdbx_seq_one_letter_code
_entity_poly.pdbx_strand_id
1 'polypeptide(L)'
;MKTTGLILSLIILSASFAFAEKHPCSSCHRSAPHNAAAGTLLKAPLSGLCLECHPDRMGAAEHKVDVVPAMKSGVLPLGRDGKMTCITCHDPHEKSGNPKLLRIMPSDLCLTCHLK
;
A
#
# COMPACT_ATOMS: atom_id res chain seq x y z
N MET A 1 5.89 63.12 4.74
CA MET A 1 5.86 61.98 3.80
C MET A 1 6.24 60.73 4.58
N LYS A 2 5.27 59.80 4.67
CA LYS A 2 5.38 58.31 4.66
C LYS A 2 6.58 57.71 5.42
N THR A 3 6.41 56.83 6.41
CA THR A 3 5.71 55.55 6.27
C THR A 3 5.33 54.95 7.63
N THR A 4 4.05 54.65 7.76
CA THR A 4 3.43 53.77 8.75
C THR A 4 4.05 52.37 8.68
N GLY A 5 4.60 51.91 9.80
CA GLY A 5 4.92 50.51 10.04
C GLY A 5 3.76 49.83 10.74
N LEU A 6 3.15 48.85 10.10
CA LEU A 6 2.46 47.76 10.78
C LEU A 6 2.52 46.53 9.86
N ILE A 7 3.42 45.63 10.22
CA ILE A 7 3.65 44.35 9.55
C ILE A 7 2.50 43.43 9.99
N LEU A 8 1.44 43.35 9.19
CA LEU A 8 0.40 42.35 9.36
C LEU A 8 0.82 41.08 8.62
N SER A 9 1.70 40.30 9.26
CA SER A 9 2.06 38.96 8.81
C SER A 9 0.83 38.07 8.89
N LEU A 10 0.13 37.92 7.76
CA LEU A 10 -0.89 36.89 7.57
C LEU A 10 -0.16 35.53 7.51
N ILE A 11 0.10 34.95 8.68
CA ILE A 11 0.51 33.55 8.81
C ILE A 11 -0.77 32.74 8.53
N ILE A 12 -1.00 32.43 7.26
CA ILE A 12 -1.98 31.42 6.88
C ILE A 12 -1.38 30.10 7.34
N LEU A 13 -1.85 29.65 8.49
CA LEU A 13 -1.67 28.33 9.06
C LEU A 13 -2.15 27.31 8.03
N SER A 14 -1.26 26.85 7.14
CA SER A 14 -1.53 25.71 6.27
C SER A 14 -1.52 24.46 7.15
N ALA A 15 -2.63 24.26 7.86
CA ALA A 15 -2.94 23.01 8.50
C ALA A 15 -2.81 21.92 7.44
N SER A 16 -1.88 20.99 7.67
CA SER A 16 -1.74 19.76 6.91
C SER A 16 -3.00 18.93 7.12
N PHE A 17 -4.06 19.25 6.39
CA PHE A 17 -5.20 18.39 6.22
C PHE A 17 -4.70 17.17 5.43
N ALA A 18 -4.32 16.12 6.14
CA ALA A 18 -4.08 14.81 5.56
C ALA A 18 -5.44 14.26 5.08
N PHE A 19 -5.87 14.69 3.89
CA PHE A 19 -6.93 14.03 3.16
C PHE A 19 -6.41 12.65 2.76
N ALA A 20 -7.09 11.58 3.19
CA ALA A 20 -6.87 10.24 2.68
C ALA A 20 -7.41 10.18 1.24
N GLU A 21 -6.67 10.75 0.30
CA GLU A 21 -7.05 10.73 -1.11
C GLU A 21 -6.60 9.42 -1.76
N LYS A 22 -7.50 8.78 -2.51
CA LYS A 22 -7.17 7.60 -3.31
C LYS A 22 -6.05 7.98 -4.29
N HIS A 23 -4.93 7.28 -4.22
CA HIS A 23 -3.82 7.53 -5.15
C HIS A 23 -4.25 7.23 -6.59
N PRO A 24 -3.79 8.03 -7.58
CA PRO A 24 -4.10 7.78 -8.98
C PRO A 24 -3.59 6.39 -9.40
N CYS A 25 -4.23 5.73 -10.36
CA CYS A 25 -3.80 4.39 -10.84
C CYS A 25 -2.32 4.39 -11.29
N SER A 26 -1.86 5.53 -11.80
CA SER A 26 -0.49 5.75 -12.21
C SER A 26 0.49 5.84 -11.05
N SER A 27 0.09 5.85 -9.79
CA SER A 27 1.04 5.77 -8.67
C SER A 27 1.78 4.44 -8.69
N CYS A 28 1.07 3.34 -8.97
CA CYS A 28 1.63 1.99 -8.99
C CYS A 28 1.80 1.43 -10.40
N HIS A 29 0.91 1.77 -11.33
CA HIS A 29 0.88 1.19 -12.68
C HIS A 29 1.48 2.12 -13.75
N ARG A 30 2.07 1.53 -14.79
CA ARG A 30 2.60 2.24 -15.97
C ARG A 30 1.53 2.62 -16.99
N SER A 31 0.38 1.93 -16.98
CA SER A 31 -0.72 2.13 -17.91
C SER A 31 -2.07 2.06 -17.21
N ALA A 32 -3.06 2.77 -17.75
CA ALA A 32 -4.44 2.75 -17.27
C ALA A 32 -5.09 1.35 -17.45
N PRO A 33 -6.05 0.97 -16.59
CA PRO A 33 -6.59 -0.38 -16.49
C PRO A 33 -7.40 -0.87 -17.72
N HIS A 34 -7.64 -0.02 -18.72
CA HIS A 34 -8.45 -0.36 -19.90
C HIS A 34 -7.66 -0.96 -21.08
N ASN A 35 -6.35 -1.18 -20.93
CA ASN A 35 -5.52 -1.79 -21.98
C ASN A 35 -5.20 -3.26 -21.62
N ALA A 36 -6.22 -4.12 -21.71
CA ALA A 36 -6.19 -5.51 -21.27
C ALA A 36 -5.15 -6.41 -21.97
N ALA A 37 -4.60 -5.99 -23.12
CA ALA A 37 -3.64 -6.78 -23.90
C ALA A 37 -2.24 -6.85 -23.26
N ALA A 38 -1.89 -5.90 -22.40
CA ALA A 38 -0.66 -5.90 -21.62
C ALA A 38 -1.05 -5.74 -20.16
N GLY A 39 -1.27 -6.86 -19.46
CA GLY A 39 -1.65 -6.87 -18.05
C GLY A 39 -0.93 -5.78 -17.25
N THR A 40 -1.67 -5.01 -16.47
CA THR A 40 -1.30 -3.69 -15.94
C THR A 40 0.09 -3.70 -15.30
N LEU A 41 1.10 -3.27 -16.05
CA LEU A 41 2.50 -3.34 -15.62
C LEU A 41 2.74 -2.42 -14.43
N LEU A 42 3.39 -2.92 -13.39
CA LEU A 42 3.82 -2.10 -12.26
C LEU A 42 5.01 -1.21 -12.66
N LYS A 43 5.09 -0.03 -12.04
CA LYS A 43 6.20 0.92 -12.27
C LYS A 43 7.54 0.37 -11.78
N ALA A 44 7.52 -0.36 -10.67
CA ALA A 44 8.67 -0.97 -10.01
C ALA A 44 8.29 -2.34 -9.42
N PRO A 45 9.24 -3.10 -8.83
CA PRO A 45 8.91 -4.28 -8.04
C PRO A 45 7.90 -3.94 -6.93
N LEU A 46 6.96 -4.86 -6.70
CA LEU A 46 5.77 -4.60 -5.89
C LEU A 46 6.08 -4.09 -4.48
N SER A 47 6.95 -4.77 -3.73
CA SER A 47 7.29 -4.36 -2.37
C SER A 47 7.98 -2.99 -2.35
N GLY A 48 8.82 -2.71 -3.36
CA GLY A 48 9.45 -1.38 -3.51
C GLY A 48 8.41 -0.26 -3.58
N LEU A 49 7.35 -0.43 -4.38
CA LEU A 49 6.26 0.56 -4.49
C LEU A 49 5.57 0.80 -3.13
N CYS A 50 5.34 -0.24 -2.34
CA CYS A 50 4.73 -0.09 -1.02
C CYS A 50 5.62 0.75 -0.08
N LEU A 51 6.93 0.53 -0.13
CA LEU A 51 7.90 1.14 0.78
C LEU A 51 8.24 2.58 0.43
N GLU A 52 7.94 3.03 -0.79
CA GLU A 52 8.02 4.46 -1.16
C GLU A 52 7.15 5.34 -0.25
N CYS A 53 6.01 4.82 0.24
CA CYS A 53 5.13 5.51 1.18
C CYS A 53 5.12 4.90 2.59
N HIS A 54 5.48 3.63 2.73
CA HIS A 54 5.47 2.89 3.99
C HIS A 54 6.86 2.39 4.40
N PRO A 55 7.87 3.28 4.55
CA PRO A 55 9.27 2.88 4.73
C PRO A 55 9.51 2.02 5.98
N ASP A 56 8.68 2.19 7.01
CA ASP A 56 8.85 1.49 8.29
C ASP A 56 8.21 0.09 8.33
N ARG A 57 7.64 -0.40 7.21
CA ARG A 57 6.91 -1.68 7.15
C ARG A 57 7.76 -2.89 6.78
N MET A 58 9.07 -2.79 6.94
CA MET A 58 10.02 -3.91 6.86
C MET A 58 10.67 -4.24 8.21
N GLY A 59 10.09 -3.79 9.32
CA GLY A 59 10.60 -4.10 10.66
C GLY A 59 10.38 -5.55 11.10
N ALA A 60 11.06 -5.97 12.16
CA ALA A 60 10.94 -7.31 12.72
C ALA A 60 9.53 -7.68 13.23
N ALA A 61 8.69 -6.67 13.49
CA ALA A 61 7.30 -6.83 13.90
C ALA A 61 6.34 -7.10 12.72
N GLU A 62 6.81 -6.95 11.47
CA GLU A 62 6.01 -7.15 10.28
C GLU A 62 6.18 -8.59 9.75
N HIS A 63 5.13 -9.13 9.14
CA HIS A 63 5.23 -10.45 8.54
C HIS A 63 6.12 -10.41 7.30
N LYS A 64 7.01 -11.40 7.16
CA LYS A 64 7.98 -11.44 6.05
C LYS A 64 7.27 -11.56 4.69
N VAL A 65 7.78 -10.80 3.72
CA VAL A 65 7.37 -10.80 2.31
C VAL A 65 8.60 -10.98 1.42
N ASP A 66 8.38 -11.14 0.12
CA ASP A 66 9.38 -11.47 -0.90
C ASP A 66 10.12 -12.79 -0.64
N VAL A 67 9.42 -13.73 0.00
CA VAL A 67 9.90 -15.08 0.30
C VAL A 67 8.92 -16.12 -0.24
N VAL A 68 9.45 -17.25 -0.72
CA VAL A 68 8.61 -18.42 -1.01
C VAL A 68 8.16 -19.00 0.33
N PRO A 69 6.84 -19.11 0.60
CA PRO A 69 6.38 -19.64 1.86
C PRO A 69 6.75 -21.13 1.98
N ALA A 70 7.21 -21.54 3.16
CA ALA A 70 7.45 -22.96 3.46
C ALA A 70 6.15 -23.76 3.67
N MET A 71 5.02 -23.06 3.82
CA MET A 71 3.69 -23.60 4.04
C MET A 71 2.75 -23.22 2.90
N LYS A 72 1.64 -23.96 2.76
CA LYS A 72 0.63 -23.65 1.75
C LYS A 72 -0.02 -22.30 2.09
N SER A 73 -0.20 -21.44 1.10
CA SER A 73 -0.86 -20.14 1.26
C SER A 73 -2.39 -20.22 1.35
N GLY A 74 -2.95 -21.44 1.27
CA GLY A 74 -4.40 -21.66 1.28
C GLY A 74 -5.08 -20.92 0.14
N VAL A 75 -6.01 -20.03 0.50
CA VAL A 75 -6.76 -19.18 -0.44
C VAL A 75 -6.04 -17.87 -0.79
N LEU A 76 -4.90 -17.57 -0.15
CA LEU A 76 -4.19 -16.32 -0.38
C LEU A 76 -3.34 -16.41 -1.66
N PRO A 77 -3.35 -15.34 -2.48
CA PRO A 77 -2.62 -15.31 -3.73
C PRO A 77 -1.11 -15.18 -3.49
N LEU A 78 -0.32 -15.87 -4.31
CA LEU A 78 1.12 -15.68 -4.38
C LEU A 78 1.49 -14.90 -5.65
N GLY A 79 2.67 -14.29 -5.63
CA GLY A 79 3.28 -13.72 -6.83
C GLY A 79 3.49 -14.79 -7.90
N ARG A 80 3.72 -14.35 -9.15
CA ARG A 80 3.99 -15.26 -10.28
C ARG A 80 5.22 -16.14 -10.07
N ASP A 81 6.16 -15.69 -9.24
CA ASP A 81 7.36 -16.42 -8.82
C ASP A 81 7.13 -17.29 -7.56
N GLY A 82 5.88 -17.46 -7.13
CA GLY A 82 5.50 -18.25 -5.96
C GLY A 82 5.81 -17.58 -4.62
N LYS A 83 6.24 -16.32 -4.60
CA LYS A 83 6.55 -15.61 -3.36
C LYS A 83 5.32 -15.01 -2.72
N MET A 84 5.30 -15.00 -1.39
CA MET A 84 4.44 -14.10 -0.65
C MET A 84 4.93 -12.67 -0.84
N THR A 85 4.00 -11.74 -1.02
CA THR A 85 4.30 -10.31 -1.18
C THR A 85 3.36 -9.50 -0.29
N CYS A 86 3.52 -8.18 -0.23
CA CYS A 86 2.58 -7.31 0.49
C CYS A 86 1.12 -7.56 0.08
N ILE A 87 0.87 -7.82 -1.21
CA ILE A 87 -0.50 -8.01 -1.73
C ILE A 87 -1.05 -9.43 -1.55
N THR A 88 -0.24 -10.37 -1.02
CA THR A 88 -0.73 -11.68 -0.58
C THR A 88 -1.79 -11.49 0.50
N CYS A 89 -1.53 -10.58 1.46
CA CYS A 89 -2.44 -10.29 2.56
C CYS A 89 -3.22 -8.99 2.36
N HIS A 90 -2.64 -7.97 1.69
CA HIS A 90 -3.28 -6.68 1.47
C HIS A 90 -3.90 -6.55 0.08
N ASP A 91 -5.02 -5.84 -0.02
CA ASP A 91 -5.74 -5.53 -1.23
C ASP A 91 -5.70 -4.04 -1.55
N PRO A 92 -4.74 -3.56 -2.37
CA PRO A 92 -4.63 -2.14 -2.71
C PRO A 92 -5.82 -1.63 -3.54
N HIS A 93 -6.71 -2.52 -3.99
CA HIS A 93 -7.95 -2.18 -4.69
C HIS A 93 -9.20 -2.23 -3.79
N GLU A 94 -9.03 -2.39 -2.47
CA GLU A 94 -10.10 -2.23 -1.48
C GLU A 94 -11.34 -3.13 -1.67
N LYS A 95 -11.22 -4.30 -2.29
CA LYS A 95 -12.38 -5.16 -2.59
C LYS A 95 -12.95 -5.85 -1.36
N SER A 96 -12.13 -6.09 -0.34
CA SER A 96 -12.54 -6.82 0.87
C SER A 96 -13.27 -5.96 1.90
N GLY A 97 -13.00 -4.64 1.94
CA GLY A 97 -13.53 -3.74 2.97
C GLY A 97 -12.96 -3.94 4.38
N ASN A 98 -12.00 -4.85 4.57
CA ASN A 98 -11.43 -5.10 5.90
C ASN A 98 -10.44 -4.00 6.31
N PRO A 99 -10.19 -3.83 7.63
CA PRO A 99 -9.17 -2.91 8.12
C PRO A 99 -7.81 -3.16 7.48
N LYS A 100 -7.06 -2.08 7.26
CA LYS A 100 -5.72 -2.12 6.65
C LYS A 100 -5.69 -2.84 5.31
N LEU A 101 -6.80 -2.84 4.56
CA LEU A 101 -6.92 -3.46 3.25
C LEU A 101 -6.78 -4.98 3.26
N LEU A 102 -6.94 -5.66 4.39
CA LEU A 102 -6.65 -7.09 4.46
C LEU A 102 -7.64 -7.93 3.63
N ARG A 103 -7.17 -8.99 2.96
CA ARG A 103 -8.05 -9.90 2.19
C ARG A 103 -8.96 -10.73 3.08
N ILE A 104 -8.46 -11.07 4.27
CA ILE A 104 -9.15 -11.87 5.29
C ILE A 104 -9.13 -11.06 6.59
N MET A 105 -10.13 -11.25 7.44
CA MET A 105 -10.15 -10.63 8.76
C MET A 105 -8.89 -10.97 9.57
N PRO A 106 -8.34 -10.01 10.35
CA PRO A 106 -7.08 -10.19 11.07
C PRO A 106 -7.02 -11.45 11.96
N SER A 107 -8.14 -11.82 12.58
CA SER A 107 -8.25 -12.99 13.47
C SER A 107 -7.98 -14.31 12.75
N ASP A 108 -8.30 -14.38 11.46
CA ASP A 108 -8.33 -15.65 10.71
C ASP A 108 -7.17 -15.74 9.72
N LEU A 109 -6.58 -14.60 9.35
CA LEU A 109 -5.52 -14.52 8.34
C LEU A 109 -4.31 -15.40 8.70
N CYS A 110 -3.84 -15.35 9.95
CA CYS A 110 -2.68 -16.11 10.41
C CYS A 110 -2.91 -17.62 10.28
N LEU A 111 -4.13 -18.07 10.59
CA LEU A 111 -4.53 -19.47 10.56
C LEU A 111 -4.71 -20.01 9.14
N THR A 112 -4.67 -19.15 8.12
CA THR A 112 -4.70 -19.60 6.72
C THR A 112 -3.46 -20.42 6.36
N CYS A 113 -2.33 -20.16 7.02
CA CYS A 113 -1.07 -20.84 6.77
C CYS A 113 -0.51 -21.54 8.02
N HIS A 114 -0.66 -20.94 9.21
CA HIS A 114 -0.22 -21.50 10.50
C HIS A 114 -1.30 -22.38 11.13
N LEU A 115 -1.67 -23.46 10.43
CA LEU A 115 -2.56 -24.49 10.96
C LEU A 115 -1.86 -25.23 12.09
N LYS A 116 -2.57 -25.48 13.20
CA LYS A 116 -2.09 -26.30 14.31
C LYS A 116 -2.13 -27.79 13.97
#